data_AF-A0A970BEP0-F1
#
_entry.id   AF-A0A970BEP0-F1
#
_cell.length_a   1.000
_cell.length_b   1.000
_cell.length_c   1.000
_cell.angle_alpha   90.00
_cell.angle_beta   90.00
_cell.angle_gamma   90.00
#
_symmetry.space_group_name_H-M   'P 1'
#
loop_
_entity.id
_entity.type
_entity.pdbx_description
1 polymer ?
#
loop_
_entity_poly.entity_id
_entity_poly.type
_entity_poly.pdbx_seq_one_letter_code
_entity_poly.pdbx_strand_id
1 'polypeptide(L)'
;LYRKTVRQKNKLLQMEQAWQVLNETAKDIQEQKANAFESANTQREALLWKFDVLQKSSIFESTMKSSPKLTGEKAIQKFNEIVYGADSDSPWELILQTFDELNPGLSAAINKDYPEFSETEFKICLLSYARLKAREIALILNISVHTVNMGRSNIRKKMNLHTKGVDFCEVLIDLYTQKS
;
A
#
# COMPACT_ATOMS: atom_id res chain seq x y z
N LEU A 1 -45.62 -30.52 -31.94
CA LEU A 1 -44.43 -29.78 -32.45
C LEU A 1 -44.35 -28.37 -31.85
N TYR A 2 -45.40 -27.55 -31.95
CA TYR A 2 -45.47 -26.17 -31.46
C TYR A 2 -45.01 -25.92 -30.00
N ARG A 3 -45.43 -26.75 -29.01
CA ARG A 3 -45.05 -26.58 -27.60
C ARG A 3 -43.55 -26.79 -27.31
N LYS A 4 -42.87 -27.65 -28.07
CA LYS A 4 -41.40 -27.86 -27.94
C LYS A 4 -40.64 -26.61 -28.41
N THR A 5 -41.09 -26.00 -29.50
CA THR A 5 -40.48 -24.79 -30.09
C THR A 5 -40.63 -23.58 -29.18
N VAL A 6 -41.80 -23.38 -28.56
CA VAL A 6 -42.03 -22.29 -27.59
C VAL A 6 -41.13 -22.45 -26.35
N ARG A 7 -40.98 -23.67 -25.83
CA ARG A 7 -40.10 -23.95 -24.68
C ARG A 7 -38.62 -23.69 -25.00
N GLN A 8 -38.17 -24.06 -26.20
CA GLN A 8 -36.81 -23.77 -26.68
C GLN A 8 -36.58 -22.26 -26.83
N LYS A 9 -37.54 -21.53 -27.42
CA LYS A 9 -37.47 -20.07 -27.58
C LYS A 9 -37.42 -19.35 -26.23
N ASN A 10 -38.23 -19.75 -25.26
CA ASN A 10 -38.21 -19.17 -23.91
C ASN A 10 -36.89 -19.45 -23.20
N LYS A 11 -36.31 -20.65 -23.37
CA LYS A 11 -34.99 -21.00 -22.80
C LYS A 11 -33.87 -20.17 -23.44
N LEU A 12 -33.94 -19.92 -24.75
CA LEU A 12 -32.99 -19.07 -25.46
C LEU A 12 -33.07 -17.62 -24.96
N LEU A 13 -34.28 -17.08 -24.81
CA LEU A 13 -34.49 -15.73 -24.28
C LEU A 13 -33.95 -15.58 -22.85
N GLN A 14 -34.19 -16.58 -21.98
CA GLN A 14 -33.62 -16.60 -20.63
C GLN A 14 -32.09 -16.65 -20.65
N MET A 15 -31.50 -17.40 -21.59
CA MET A 15 -30.05 -17.47 -21.72
C MET A 15 -29.47 -16.13 -22.20
N GLU A 16 -30.15 -15.46 -23.12
CA GLU A 16 -29.75 -14.14 -23.63
C GLU A 16 -29.83 -13.07 -22.53
N GLN A 17 -30.91 -13.08 -21.74
CA GLN A 17 -31.04 -12.22 -20.56
C GLN A 17 -29.95 -12.51 -19.51
N ALA A 18 -29.69 -13.79 -19.22
CA ALA A 18 -28.63 -14.18 -18.30
C ALA A 18 -27.24 -13.74 -18.82
N TRP A 19 -27.01 -13.85 -20.12
CA TRP A 19 -25.77 -13.41 -20.75
C TRP A 19 -25.60 -11.88 -20.69
N GLN A 20 -26.67 -11.11 -20.90
CA GLN A 20 -26.65 -9.66 -20.74
C GLN A 20 -26.28 -9.26 -19.31
N VAL A 21 -26.95 -9.85 -18.31
CA VAL A 21 -26.64 -9.58 -16.90
C VAL A 21 -25.20 -9.97 -16.55
N LEU A 22 -24.71 -11.11 -17.05
CA LEU A 22 -23.32 -11.52 -16.85
C LEU A 22 -22.32 -10.54 -17.47
N ASN A 23 -22.62 -10.00 -18.64
CA ASN A 23 -21.73 -9.06 -19.32
C ASN A 23 -21.74 -7.68 -18.63
N GLU A 24 -22.91 -7.21 -18.17
CA GLU A 24 -23.06 -5.99 -17.37
C GLU A 24 -22.29 -6.11 -16.05
N THR A 25 -22.52 -7.18 -15.30
CA THR A 25 -21.80 -7.42 -14.03
C THR A 25 -20.28 -7.56 -14.23
N ALA A 26 -19.82 -8.20 -15.32
CA ALA A 26 -18.40 -8.27 -15.64
C ALA A 26 -17.79 -6.88 -15.90
N LYS A 27 -18.54 -6.00 -16.58
CA LYS A 27 -18.14 -4.61 -16.83
C LYS A 27 -18.10 -3.80 -15.54
N ASP A 28 -19.11 -3.92 -14.67
CA ASP A 28 -19.14 -3.24 -13.37
C ASP A 28 -17.97 -3.66 -12.48
N ILE A 29 -17.63 -4.95 -12.44
CA ILE A 29 -16.46 -5.47 -11.71
C ILE A 29 -15.15 -4.87 -12.27
N GLN A 30 -15.06 -4.71 -13.59
CA GLN A 30 -13.88 -4.14 -14.23
C GLN A 30 -13.74 -2.65 -13.91
N GLU A 31 -14.83 -1.89 -13.92
CA GLU A 31 -14.86 -0.48 -13.53
C GLU A 31 -14.52 -0.29 -12.05
N GLN A 32 -15.07 -1.12 -11.15
CA GLN A 32 -14.72 -1.11 -9.73
C GLN A 32 -13.24 -1.39 -9.50
N LYS A 33 -12.65 -2.36 -10.22
CA LYS A 33 -11.21 -2.66 -10.16
C LYS A 33 -10.37 -1.49 -10.64
N ALA A 34 -10.78 -0.80 -11.70
CA ALA A 34 -10.07 0.38 -12.21
C ALA A 34 -10.09 1.52 -11.18
N ASN A 35 -11.26 1.82 -10.61
CA ASN A 35 -11.42 2.85 -9.57
C ASN A 35 -10.60 2.53 -8.31
N ALA A 36 -10.60 1.27 -7.85
CA ALA A 36 -9.80 0.84 -6.70
C ALA A 36 -8.29 0.95 -6.99
N PHE A 37 -7.87 0.64 -8.22
CA PHE A 37 -6.47 0.80 -8.64
C PHE A 37 -6.06 2.28 -8.68
N GLU A 38 -6.91 3.15 -9.19
CA GLU A 38 -6.69 4.60 -9.23
C GLU A 38 -6.67 5.21 -7.82
N SER A 39 -7.58 4.82 -6.93
CA SER A 39 -7.60 5.23 -5.53
C SER A 39 -6.32 4.79 -4.79
N ALA A 40 -5.85 3.57 -5.03
CA ALA A 40 -4.61 3.10 -4.41
C ALA A 40 -3.36 3.76 -5.03
N ASN A 41 -3.41 4.17 -6.30
CA ASN A 41 -2.35 4.97 -6.92
C ASN A 41 -2.32 6.40 -6.40
N THR A 42 -3.48 7.04 -6.22
CA THR A 42 -3.55 8.38 -5.61
C THR A 42 -3.08 8.36 -4.15
N GLN A 43 -3.38 7.30 -3.38
CA GLN A 43 -2.79 7.08 -2.05
C GLN A 43 -1.27 6.93 -2.12
N ARG A 44 -0.76 6.06 -3.02
CA ARG A 44 0.68 5.89 -3.24
C ARG A 44 1.32 7.22 -3.65
N GLU A 45 0.69 7.98 -4.53
CA GLU A 45 1.14 9.29 -4.98
C GLU A 45 1.10 10.32 -3.87
N ALA A 46 0.09 10.34 -3.00
CA ALA A 46 0.02 11.25 -1.86
C ALA A 46 1.12 10.96 -0.83
N LEU A 47 1.38 9.67 -0.55
CA LEU A 47 2.47 9.25 0.34
C LEU A 47 3.84 9.51 -0.29
N LEU A 48 3.98 9.23 -1.58
CA LEU A 48 5.19 9.57 -2.34
C LEU A 48 5.38 11.07 -2.50
N TRP A 49 4.31 11.87 -2.62
CA TRP A 49 4.35 13.32 -2.70
C TRP A 49 4.73 13.91 -1.35
N LYS A 50 4.11 13.47 -0.25
CA LYS A 50 4.55 13.88 1.08
C LYS A 50 6.01 13.47 1.25
N PHE A 51 6.40 12.25 0.90
CA PHE A 51 7.79 11.81 0.95
C PHE A 51 8.71 12.60 0.01
N ASP A 52 8.31 12.92 -1.21
CA ASP A 52 9.10 13.63 -2.22
C ASP A 52 9.17 15.13 -1.90
N VAL A 53 8.16 15.74 -1.31
CA VAL A 53 8.20 17.12 -0.79
C VAL A 53 9.08 17.18 0.46
N LEU A 54 8.90 16.25 1.39
CA LEU A 54 9.76 16.11 2.57
C LEU A 54 11.20 15.91 2.09
N GLN A 55 11.46 14.91 1.25
CA GLN A 55 12.79 14.55 0.76
C GLN A 55 13.41 15.59 -0.20
N LYS A 56 12.64 16.21 -1.11
CA LYS A 56 13.13 17.27 -2.00
C LYS A 56 13.41 18.57 -1.27
N SER A 57 12.74 18.84 -0.14
CA SER A 57 13.18 19.95 0.72
C SER A 57 14.64 19.76 1.20
N SER A 58 15.13 18.51 1.29
CA SER A 58 16.53 18.16 1.61
C SER A 58 17.48 18.11 0.43
N ILE A 59 17.06 17.60 -0.73
CA ILE A 59 17.89 17.60 -1.94
C ILE A 59 18.14 19.06 -2.35
N PHE A 60 17.16 19.94 -2.16
CA PHE A 60 17.26 21.37 -2.40
C PHE A 60 18.37 22.06 -1.60
N GLU A 61 18.59 21.71 -0.32
CA GLU A 61 19.75 22.22 0.44
C GLU A 61 21.07 21.49 0.13
N SER A 62 21.03 20.19 -0.17
CA SER A 62 22.23 19.36 -0.43
C SER A 62 22.85 19.60 -1.81
N THR A 63 22.05 19.97 -2.80
CA THR A 63 22.51 20.50 -4.09
C THR A 63 23.05 21.93 -3.96
N MET A 64 22.69 22.68 -2.91
CA MET A 64 23.18 24.05 -2.66
C MET A 64 24.47 24.15 -1.83
N LYS A 65 24.93 23.11 -1.11
CA LYS A 65 26.22 23.14 -0.38
C LYS A 65 27.08 21.90 -0.63
N SER A 66 27.98 22.03 -1.58
CA SER A 66 29.03 21.10 -2.06
C SER A 66 30.06 20.59 -1.00
N SER A 67 29.67 20.13 0.20
CA SER A 67 30.62 19.87 1.29
C SER A 67 31.03 18.39 1.46
N PRO A 68 32.30 18.01 1.23
CA PRO A 68 32.79 16.62 1.29
C PRO A 68 32.99 16.05 2.71
N LYS A 69 32.40 16.66 3.76
CA LYS A 69 32.65 16.32 5.18
C LYS A 69 31.43 15.85 5.99
N LEU A 70 30.23 15.75 5.40
CA LEU A 70 29.07 15.19 6.10
C LEU A 70 28.80 13.76 5.63
N THR A 71 28.92 12.79 6.53
CA THR A 71 28.45 11.42 6.30
C THR A 71 26.93 11.41 6.19
N GLY A 72 26.37 10.57 5.31
CA GLY A 72 24.93 10.52 5.02
C GLY A 72 24.04 10.43 6.27
N GLU A 73 24.49 9.74 7.32
CA GLU A 73 23.78 9.62 8.60
C GLU A 73 23.60 10.96 9.34
N LYS A 74 24.62 11.82 9.37
CA LYS A 74 24.54 13.14 10.05
C LYS A 74 23.69 14.14 9.28
N ALA A 75 23.68 14.03 7.95
CA ALA A 75 22.82 14.83 7.10
C ALA A 75 21.34 14.46 7.29
N ILE A 76 21.04 13.15 7.38
CA ILE A 76 19.70 12.65 7.67
C ILE A 76 19.23 13.07 9.07
N GLN A 77 20.10 12.98 10.09
CA GLN A 77 19.75 13.40 11.45
C GLN A 77 19.41 14.90 11.54
N LYS A 78 20.23 15.74 10.91
CA LYS A 78 20.02 17.20 10.90
C LYS A 78 18.85 17.63 10.01
N PHE A 79 18.58 16.88 8.95
CA PHE A 79 17.40 17.04 8.13
C PHE A 79 16.13 16.69 8.90
N ASN A 80 16.15 15.62 9.69
CA ASN A 80 15.03 15.28 10.57
C ASN A 80 14.78 16.39 11.62
N GLU A 81 15.83 16.97 12.21
CA GLU A 81 15.71 18.13 13.12
C GLU A 81 15.11 19.38 12.44
N ILE A 82 15.37 19.60 11.15
CA ILE A 82 14.92 20.80 10.41
C ILE A 82 13.49 20.64 9.85
N VAL A 83 13.15 19.46 9.33
CA VAL A 83 11.85 19.23 8.66
C VAL A 83 10.75 18.89 9.63
N TYR A 84 11.07 18.11 10.66
CA TYR A 84 10.13 17.80 11.71
C TYR A 84 10.21 18.91 12.78
N GLY A 85 11.41 19.39 13.11
CA GLY A 85 11.61 20.36 14.19
C GLY A 85 12.24 19.66 15.41
N ALA A 86 13.02 20.38 16.21
CA ALA A 86 13.71 19.81 17.38
C ALA A 86 12.78 19.14 18.41
N ASP A 87 11.50 19.49 18.39
CA ASP A 87 10.44 19.02 19.29
C ASP A 87 9.31 18.25 18.58
N SER A 88 9.50 17.87 17.32
CA SER A 88 8.47 17.18 16.55
C SER A 88 8.63 15.68 16.59
N ASP A 89 7.50 15.03 16.82
CA ASP A 89 7.10 13.70 16.40
C ASP A 89 7.97 13.14 15.27
N SER A 90 8.47 11.92 15.49
CA SER A 90 9.42 11.22 14.61
C SER A 90 9.02 11.33 13.13
N PRO A 91 9.94 11.39 12.15
CA PRO A 91 9.61 11.31 10.72
C PRO A 91 8.61 10.20 10.36
N TRP A 92 8.66 9.12 11.15
CA TRP A 92 7.74 8.01 11.08
C TRP A 92 6.30 8.35 11.52
N GLU A 93 6.11 9.21 12.50
CA GLU A 93 4.79 9.61 13.02
C GLU A 93 4.03 10.45 12.00
N LEU A 94 4.68 11.33 11.25
CA LEU A 94 4.03 12.04 10.13
C LEU A 94 3.61 11.08 9.01
N ILE A 95 4.44 10.07 8.73
CA ILE A 95 4.11 9.01 7.77
C ILE A 95 2.92 8.21 8.26
N LEU A 96 2.92 7.82 9.53
CA LEU A 96 1.85 7.04 10.15
C LEU A 96 0.55 7.84 10.16
N GLN A 97 0.58 9.12 10.52
CA GLN A 97 -0.57 10.02 10.46
C GLN A 97 -1.13 10.09 9.04
N THR A 98 -0.28 10.27 8.03
CA THR A 98 -0.72 10.30 6.63
C THR A 98 -1.31 8.97 6.19
N PHE A 99 -0.69 7.87 6.61
CA PHE A 99 -1.19 6.54 6.33
C PHE A 99 -2.58 6.34 6.95
N ASP A 100 -2.78 6.77 8.19
CA ASP A 100 -4.05 6.68 8.91
C ASP A 100 -5.11 7.63 8.38
N GLU A 101 -4.74 8.83 7.90
CA GLU A 101 -5.63 9.75 7.17
C GLU A 101 -6.20 9.06 5.92
N LEU A 102 -5.37 8.28 5.22
CA LEU A 102 -5.75 7.57 3.99
C LEU A 102 -6.38 6.20 4.25
N ASN A 103 -6.09 5.58 5.39
CA ASN A 103 -6.56 4.24 5.78
C ASN A 103 -6.99 4.23 7.26
N PRO A 104 -8.12 4.87 7.59
CA PRO A 104 -8.52 5.04 8.99
C PRO A 104 -8.59 3.70 9.74
N GLY A 105 -7.85 3.60 10.84
CA GLY A 105 -7.86 2.44 11.75
C GLY A 105 -7.08 1.21 11.25
N LEU A 106 -6.52 1.23 10.04
CA LEU A 106 -5.80 0.09 9.49
C LEU A 106 -4.50 -0.20 10.26
N SER A 107 -3.72 0.83 10.60
CA SER A 107 -2.48 0.66 11.36
C SER A 107 -2.75 0.01 12.73
N ALA A 108 -3.77 0.49 13.44
CA ALA A 108 -4.21 -0.04 14.73
C ALA A 108 -4.69 -1.49 14.62
N ALA A 109 -5.44 -1.81 13.55
CA ALA A 109 -5.91 -3.16 13.33
C ALA A 109 -4.77 -4.14 13.01
N ILE A 110 -3.82 -3.75 12.17
CA ILE A 110 -2.61 -4.56 11.90
C ILE A 110 -1.82 -4.79 13.19
N ASN A 111 -1.64 -3.76 14.02
CA ASN A 111 -0.92 -3.89 15.30
C ASN A 111 -1.63 -4.84 16.28
N LYS A 112 -2.96 -4.85 16.26
CA LYS A 112 -3.78 -5.73 17.09
C LYS A 112 -3.77 -7.18 16.60
N ASP A 113 -3.89 -7.37 15.29
CA ASP A 113 -4.04 -8.68 14.67
C ASP A 113 -2.67 -9.40 14.52
N TYR A 114 -1.58 -8.64 14.43
CA TYR A 114 -0.21 -9.16 14.30
C TYR A 114 0.76 -8.54 15.32
N PRO A 115 0.52 -8.73 16.64
CA PRO A 115 1.34 -8.15 17.70
C PRO A 115 2.78 -8.69 17.72
N GLU A 116 3.06 -9.81 17.05
CA GLU A 116 4.38 -10.41 16.92
C GLU A 116 5.28 -9.68 15.90
N PHE A 117 4.77 -8.71 15.14
CA PHE A 117 5.58 -7.90 14.25
C PHE A 117 6.56 -7.06 15.07
N SER A 118 7.84 -7.11 14.71
CA SER A 118 8.78 -6.09 15.19
C SER A 118 8.39 -4.73 14.64
N GLU A 119 8.85 -3.67 15.30
CA GLU A 119 8.60 -2.30 14.84
C GLU A 119 9.01 -2.09 13.37
N THR A 120 10.17 -2.62 12.96
CA THR A 120 10.64 -2.54 11.57
C THR A 120 9.73 -3.31 10.61
N GLU A 121 9.25 -4.49 10.99
CA GLU A 121 8.31 -5.27 10.16
C GLU A 121 6.97 -4.56 10.04
N PHE A 122 6.46 -3.96 11.12
CA PHE A 122 5.24 -3.15 11.10
C PHE A 122 5.39 -1.97 10.13
N LYS A 123 6.50 -1.22 10.23
CA LYS A 123 6.82 -0.12 9.30
C LYS A 123 6.89 -0.58 7.83
N ILE A 124 7.59 -1.69 7.57
CA ILE A 124 7.67 -2.28 6.23
C ILE A 124 6.29 -2.72 5.74
N CYS A 125 5.43 -3.23 6.62
CA CYS A 125 4.07 -3.67 6.30
C CYS A 125 3.23 -2.49 5.80
N LEU A 126 3.12 -1.41 6.58
CA LEU A 126 2.33 -0.24 6.21
C LEU A 126 2.82 0.39 4.89
N LEU A 127 4.13 0.54 4.74
CA LEU A 127 4.71 1.11 3.52
C LEU A 127 4.52 0.18 2.31
N SER A 128 4.57 -1.14 2.50
CA SER A 128 4.28 -2.09 1.42
C SER A 128 2.81 -2.09 1.03
N TYR A 129 1.91 -1.95 2.01
CA TYR A 129 0.47 -1.79 1.78
C TYR A 129 0.17 -0.53 0.95
N ALA A 130 0.88 0.57 1.23
CA ALA A 130 0.91 1.78 0.41
C ALA A 130 1.58 1.61 -0.98
N ARG A 131 1.83 0.37 -1.40
CA ARG A 131 2.45 -0.03 -2.66
C ARG A 131 3.85 0.52 -2.88
N LEU A 132 4.59 0.89 -1.83
CA LEU A 132 5.98 1.37 -1.95
C LEU A 132 6.92 0.23 -2.39
N LYS A 133 7.84 0.55 -3.31
CA LYS A 133 8.87 -0.36 -3.80
C LYS A 133 9.94 -0.53 -2.73
N ALA A 134 10.61 -1.68 -2.73
CA ALA A 134 11.62 -1.98 -1.71
C ALA A 134 12.74 -0.93 -1.59
N ARG A 135 13.11 -0.27 -2.71
CA ARG A 135 14.08 0.84 -2.72
C ARG A 135 13.54 2.10 -2.04
N GLU A 136 12.26 2.41 -2.23
CA GLU A 136 11.59 3.56 -1.60
C GLU A 136 11.48 3.32 -0.09
N ILE A 137 11.04 2.13 0.32
CA ILE A 137 10.96 1.73 1.74
C ILE A 137 12.34 1.76 2.41
N ALA A 138 13.37 1.24 1.74
CA ALA A 138 14.75 1.25 2.24
C ALA A 138 15.23 2.68 2.52
N LEU A 139 14.89 3.62 1.63
CA LEU A 139 15.23 5.03 1.75
C LEU A 139 14.45 5.71 2.89
N ILE A 140 13.14 5.46 2.99
CA ILE A 140 12.27 5.99 4.05
C ILE A 140 12.74 5.54 5.44
N LEU A 141 13.06 4.25 5.59
CA LEU A 141 13.41 3.65 6.87
C LEU A 141 14.91 3.72 7.18
N ASN A 142 15.73 4.26 6.27
CA ASN A 142 17.19 4.26 6.35
C ASN A 142 17.79 2.87 6.64
N ILE A 143 17.34 1.87 5.89
CA ILE A 143 17.82 0.47 5.98
C ILE A 143 18.20 -0.06 4.59
N SER A 144 18.84 -1.23 4.53
CA SER A 144 19.15 -1.85 3.25
C SER A 144 17.90 -2.43 2.55
N VAL A 145 17.91 -2.47 1.22
CA VAL A 145 16.88 -3.17 0.43
C VAL A 145 16.80 -4.66 0.81
N HIS A 146 17.94 -5.26 1.20
CA HIS A 146 17.98 -6.62 1.71
C HIS A 146 17.16 -6.76 3.00
N THR A 147 17.32 -5.81 3.94
CA THR A 147 16.54 -5.75 5.19
C THR A 147 15.04 -5.64 4.89
N VAL A 148 14.64 -4.82 3.90
CA VAL A 148 13.23 -4.71 3.48
C VAL A 148 12.68 -6.05 2.99
N ASN A 149 13.43 -6.74 2.11
CA ASN A 149 13.01 -8.02 1.55
C ASN A 149 12.96 -9.13 2.61
N MET A 150 13.87 -9.10 3.58
CA MET A 150 13.84 -9.98 4.75
C MET A 150 12.61 -9.71 5.61
N GLY A 151 12.30 -8.44 5.90
CA GLY A 151 11.09 -8.04 6.62
C GLY A 151 9.82 -8.54 5.93
N ARG A 152 9.67 -8.33 4.61
CA ARG A 152 8.55 -8.88 3.81
C ARG A 152 8.44 -10.40 3.89
N SER A 153 9.58 -11.09 3.97
CA SER A 153 9.61 -12.54 4.12
C SER A 153 9.19 -13.00 5.50
N ASN A 154 9.56 -12.26 6.55
CA ASN A 154 9.13 -12.54 7.91
C ASN A 154 7.64 -12.23 8.12
N ILE A 155 7.14 -11.11 7.58
CA ILE A 155 5.72 -10.75 7.60
C ILE A 155 4.89 -11.88 7.01
N ARG A 156 5.23 -12.37 5.81
CA ARG A 156 4.55 -13.53 5.19
C ARG A 156 4.54 -14.76 6.10
N LYS A 157 5.68 -15.08 6.74
CA LYS A 157 5.77 -16.22 7.66
C LYS A 157 4.87 -16.04 8.89
N LYS A 158 4.87 -14.86 9.50
CA LYS A 158 4.09 -14.53 10.71
C LYS A 158 2.59 -14.49 10.42
N MET A 159 2.20 -14.03 9.22
CA MET A 159 0.83 -14.13 8.71
C MET A 159 0.44 -15.54 8.23
N ASN A 160 1.29 -16.56 8.43
CA ASN A 160 1.07 -17.94 7.97
C ASN A 160 0.84 -18.09 6.46
N LEU A 161 1.40 -17.17 5.66
CA LEU A 161 1.35 -17.18 4.19
C LEU A 161 2.48 -18.05 3.65
N HIS A 162 2.29 -19.36 3.72
CA HIS A 162 3.29 -20.36 3.29
C HIS A 162 3.30 -20.61 1.78
N THR A 163 2.23 -20.23 1.08
CA THR A 163 2.11 -20.43 -0.36
C THR A 163 3.04 -19.49 -1.12
N LYS A 164 3.87 -20.04 -2.02
CA LYS A 164 4.75 -19.25 -2.87
C LYS A 164 3.91 -18.33 -3.77
N GLY A 165 4.25 -17.04 -3.79
CA GLY A 165 3.63 -16.06 -4.68
C GLY A 165 2.46 -15.28 -4.09
N VAL A 166 2.00 -15.60 -2.87
CA VAL A 166 0.97 -14.80 -2.19
C VAL A 166 1.59 -13.51 -1.68
N ASP A 167 1.09 -12.38 -2.17
CA ASP A 167 1.42 -11.06 -1.63
C ASP A 167 0.61 -10.83 -0.36
N PHE A 168 1.29 -10.56 0.75
CA PHE A 168 0.62 -10.26 2.01
C PHE A 168 -0.20 -8.97 1.93
N CYS A 169 0.14 -8.05 1.03
CA CYS A 169 -0.62 -6.83 0.82
C CYS A 169 -2.00 -7.13 0.23
N GLU A 170 -2.10 -8.08 -0.70
CA GLU A 170 -3.40 -8.52 -1.25
C GLU A 170 -4.27 -9.12 -0.15
N VAL A 171 -3.69 -9.96 0.71
CA VAL A 171 -4.39 -10.54 1.87
C VAL A 171 -4.89 -9.46 2.82
N LEU A 172 -4.07 -8.44 3.11
CA LEU A 172 -4.48 -7.31 3.95
C LEU A 172 -5.62 -6.52 3.29
N ILE A 173 -5.54 -6.26 1.99
CA ILE A 173 -6.63 -5.58 1.26
C ILE A 173 -7.92 -6.38 1.41
N ASP A 174 -7.90 -7.70 1.20
CA ASP A 174 -9.10 -8.53 1.33
C ASP A 174 -9.67 -8.52 2.76
N LEU A 175 -8.81 -8.60 3.77
CA LEU A 175 -9.21 -8.61 5.17
C LEU A 175 -9.83 -7.28 5.63
N TYR A 176 -9.34 -6.16 5.11
CA TYR A 176 -9.68 -4.82 5.61
C TYR A 176 -10.62 -4.02 4.69
N THR A 177 -10.80 -4.44 3.43
CA THR A 177 -11.81 -3.87 2.53
C THR A 177 -13.21 -4.47 2.78
N GLN A 178 -13.29 -5.68 3.35
CA GLN A 178 -14.58 -6.34 3.70
C GLN A 178 -15.16 -5.89 5.05
N LYS A 179 -14.42 -5.14 5.85
CA LYS A 179 -14.83 -4.66 7.18
C LYS A 179 -15.33 -3.21 7.21
N SER A 180 -15.38 -2.53 6.06
CA SER A 180 -15.83 -1.14 5.94
C SER A 180 -17.19 -1.00 5.27
#